data_AF-A0A1G0F2W6-F1
#
_entry.id   AF-A0A1G0F2W6-F1
#
_cell.length_a   1.000
_cell.length_b   1.000
_cell.length_c   1.000
_cell.angle_alpha   90.00
_cell.angle_beta   90.00
_cell.angle_gamma   90.00
#
_symmetry.space_group_name_H-M   'P 1'
#
loop_
_entity.id
_entity.type
_entity.pdbx_description
1 polymer ?
#
loop_
_entity_poly.entity_id
_entity_poly.type
_entity_poly.pdbx_seq_one_letter_code
_entity_poly.pdbx_strand_id
1 'polypeptide(L)'
;MLGYIVVIMMAALLVIVLWQQFTISRTSRRLEGRLAPELGDFLSPEIARRERVVLYFFDPGCTVCRSLRDAVASLAGRYPNMILVDVTRQPQLARRFAVTVVPVFVLIKKGMVCKVLVGQQAPGRLESLFVI
;
A
#
# COMPACT_ATOMS: atom_id res chain seq x y z
N MET A 1 38.14 -4.30 -32.42
CA MET A 1 37.93 -3.04 -31.68
C MET A 1 36.46 -2.70 -31.52
N LEU A 2 35.67 -2.56 -32.59
CA LEU A 2 34.26 -2.14 -32.49
C LEU A 2 33.35 -3.10 -31.70
N GLY A 3 33.52 -4.41 -31.85
CA GLY A 3 32.72 -5.42 -31.13
C GLY A 3 32.90 -5.39 -29.61
N TYR A 4 34.08 -5.03 -29.11
CA TYR A 4 34.35 -4.95 -27.67
C TYR A 4 33.65 -3.75 -27.03
N ILE A 5 33.58 -2.63 -27.75
CA ILE A 5 32.89 -1.41 -27.31
C ILE A 5 31.38 -1.68 -27.18
N VAL A 6 30.79 -2.41 -28.14
CA VAL A 6 29.36 -2.78 -28.11
C VAL A 6 29.05 -3.70 -26.91
N VAL A 7 29.91 -4.68 -26.62
CA VAL A 7 29.73 -5.59 -25.48
C VAL A 7 29.83 -4.83 -24.15
N ILE A 8 30.78 -3.90 -24.02
CA ILE A 8 30.91 -3.07 -22.81
C ILE A 8 29.68 -2.17 -22.62
N MET A 9 29.18 -1.55 -23.71
CA MET A 9 27.98 -0.72 -23.62
C MET A 9 26.76 -1.51 -23.18
N MET A 10 26.54 -2.71 -23.73
CA MET A 10 25.42 -3.57 -23.33
C MET A 10 25.53 -4.01 -21.86
N ALA A 11 26.72 -4.39 -21.40
CA ALA A 11 26.95 -4.78 -20.01
C ALA A 11 26.72 -3.61 -19.05
N ALA A 12 27.19 -2.40 -19.39
CA ALA A 12 26.97 -1.21 -18.58
C ALA A 12 25.48 -0.85 -18.49
N LEU A 13 24.74 -0.93 -19.60
CA LEU A 13 23.29 -0.69 -19.65
C LEU A 13 22.53 -1.70 -18.79
N LEU A 14 22.90 -2.99 -18.86
CA LEU A 14 22.32 -4.03 -18.01
C LEU A 14 22.58 -3.78 -16.52
N VAL A 15 23.81 -3.41 -16.15
CA VAL A 15 24.16 -3.09 -14.75
C VAL A 15 23.35 -1.88 -14.24
N ILE A 16 23.22 -0.83 -15.05
CA ILE A 16 22.44 0.37 -14.71
C ILE A 16 20.95 0.02 -14.52
N VAL A 17 20.36 -0.76 -15.44
CA VAL A 17 18.95 -1.18 -15.35
C VAL A 17 18.71 -2.05 -14.12
N LEU A 18 19.61 -3.00 -13.83
CA LEU A 18 19.52 -3.84 -12.64
C LEU A 18 19.65 -3.01 -11.35
N TRP A 19 20.48 -1.98 -11.34
CA TRP A 19 20.64 -1.08 -10.20
C TRP A 19 19.43 -0.15 -9.99
N GLN A 20 18.82 0.33 -11.08
CA GLN A 20 17.55 1.06 -11.05
C GLN A 20 16.40 0.20 -10.50
N GLN A 21 16.30 -1.06 -10.92
CA GLN A 21 15.31 -1.99 -10.37
C GLN A 21 15.52 -2.25 -8.87
N PHE A 22 16.78 -2.36 -8.44
CA PHE A 22 17.11 -2.57 -7.04
C PHE A 22 16.78 -1.36 -6.14
N THR A 23 16.99 -0.14 -6.62
CA THR A 23 16.68 1.10 -5.87
C THR A 23 15.17 1.38 -5.83
N ILE A 24 14.46 1.13 -6.93
CA ILE A 24 13.00 1.25 -7.01
C ILE A 24 12.32 0.21 -6.09
N SER A 25 12.77 -1.05 -6.14
CA SER A 25 12.20 -2.13 -5.34
C SER A 25 12.49 -1.99 -3.83
N ARG A 26 13.62 -1.37 -3.45
CA ARG A 26 13.92 -1.04 -2.04
C ARG A 26 13.10 0.12 -1.48
N THR A 27 12.59 1.01 -2.32
CA THR A 27 11.83 2.19 -1.85
C THR A 27 10.43 1.80 -1.36
N SER A 28 9.81 0.76 -1.94
CA SER A 28 8.52 0.23 -1.46
C SER A 28 8.55 -0.31 -0.03
N ARG A 29 9.72 -0.77 0.44
CA ARG A 29 9.93 -1.27 1.81
C ARG A 29 10.16 -0.18 2.86
N ARG A 30 10.30 1.10 2.48
CA ARG A 30 10.58 2.19 3.44
C ARG A 30 9.35 2.66 4.23
N LEU A 31 8.15 2.22 3.89
CA LEU A 31 6.93 2.50 4.66
C LEU A 31 6.60 1.38 5.67
N GLU A 32 7.18 0.19 5.51
CA GLU A 32 7.02 -0.94 6.42
C GLU A 32 7.92 -0.74 7.64
N GLY A 33 7.33 -0.65 8.85
CA GLY A 33 8.06 -0.50 10.10
C GLY A 33 7.96 0.88 10.77
N ARG A 34 7.15 1.82 10.28
CA ARG A 34 6.78 3.01 11.07
C ARG A 34 5.70 2.65 12.10
N LEU A 35 5.81 3.24 13.30
CA LEU A 35 4.71 3.28 14.27
C LEU A 35 3.50 3.89 13.55
N ALA A 36 2.33 3.28 13.66
CA ALA A 36 1.14 3.82 13.02
C ALA A 36 0.87 5.22 13.61
N PRO A 37 0.72 6.27 12.77
CA PRO A 37 0.36 7.61 13.24
C PRO A 37 -0.90 7.50 14.09
N GLU A 38 -0.98 8.18 15.24
CA GLU A 38 -2.09 8.01 16.19
C GLU A 38 -3.45 8.05 15.50
N LEU A 39 -4.13 6.90 15.52
CA LEU A 39 -5.43 6.68 14.89
C LEU A 39 -6.60 7.01 15.82
N GLY A 40 -6.33 7.32 17.09
CA GLY A 40 -7.33 7.51 18.14
C GLY A 40 -8.35 8.61 17.82
N ASP A 41 -7.94 9.64 17.08
CA ASP A 41 -8.83 10.75 16.70
C ASP A 41 -9.79 10.39 15.56
N PHE A 42 -9.44 9.42 14.70
CA PHE A 42 -10.15 9.14 13.46
C PHE A 42 -10.87 7.78 13.46
N LEU A 43 -10.44 6.86 14.32
CA LEU A 43 -11.05 5.54 14.43
C LEU A 43 -11.94 5.45 15.65
N SER A 44 -13.03 4.69 15.51
CA SER A 44 -13.85 4.30 16.65
C SER A 44 -12.99 3.55 17.68
N PRO A 45 -13.20 3.79 19.00
CA PRO A 45 -12.40 3.19 20.07
C PRO A 45 -12.47 1.65 20.09
N GLU A 46 -13.51 1.06 19.51
CA GLU A 46 -13.62 -0.38 19.30
C GLU A 46 -12.60 -0.92 18.30
N ILE A 47 -12.32 -0.16 17.23
CA ILE A 47 -11.42 -0.59 16.17
C ILE A 47 -9.96 -0.33 16.56
N ALA A 48 -9.71 0.76 17.29
CA ALA A 48 -8.40 1.04 17.88
C ALA A 48 -7.93 -0.05 18.86
N ARG A 49 -8.86 -0.76 19.51
CA ARG A 49 -8.57 -1.90 20.39
C ARG A 49 -8.27 -3.20 19.65
N ARG A 50 -8.56 -3.29 18.34
CA ARG A 50 -8.29 -4.51 17.58
C ARG A 50 -6.79 -4.64 17.33
N GLU A 51 -6.26 -5.84 17.54
CA GLU A 51 -4.84 -6.12 17.29
C GLU A 51 -4.46 -5.96 15.82
N ARG A 52 -5.40 -6.09 14.88
CA ARG A 52 -5.18 -6.04 13.43
C ARG A 52 -6.25 -5.22 12.77
N VAL A 53 -5.85 -4.22 11.99
CA VAL A 53 -6.72 -3.30 11.26
C VAL A 53 -6.17 -3.10 9.86
N VAL A 54 -7.02 -3.15 8.85
CA VAL A 54 -6.65 -2.84 7.46
C VAL A 54 -7.36 -1.56 7.05
N LEU A 55 -6.60 -0.51 6.77
CA LEU A 55 -7.15 0.73 6.20
C LEU A 55 -7.12 0.65 4.68
N TYR A 56 -8.25 0.96 4.04
CA TYR A 56 -8.35 1.14 2.60
C TYR A 56 -8.63 2.61 2.27
N PHE A 57 -7.62 3.29 1.74
CA PHE A 57 -7.73 4.67 1.28
C PHE A 57 -8.21 4.68 -0.17
N PHE A 58 -9.35 5.31 -0.39
CA PHE A 58 -9.99 5.41 -1.70
C PHE A 58 -10.56 6.80 -1.96
N ASP A 59 -10.84 7.07 -3.22
CA ASP A 59 -11.54 8.26 -3.68
C ASP A 59 -12.76 7.83 -4.53
N PRO A 60 -13.97 8.36 -4.28
CA PRO A 60 -15.16 8.02 -5.07
C PRO A 60 -15.05 8.40 -6.56
N GLY A 61 -14.24 9.40 -6.91
CA GLY A 61 -13.95 9.83 -8.27
C GLY A 61 -12.91 8.98 -9.01
N CYS A 62 -12.27 8.02 -8.34
CA CYS A 62 -11.20 7.22 -8.96
C CYS A 62 -11.75 6.02 -9.77
N THR A 63 -11.40 5.96 -11.06
CA THR A 63 -11.76 4.85 -11.96
C THR A 63 -11.19 3.51 -11.50
N VAL A 64 -9.94 3.49 -11.02
CA VAL A 64 -9.28 2.25 -10.56
C VAL A 64 -9.93 1.71 -9.28
N CYS A 65 -10.35 2.60 -8.37
CA CYS A 65 -11.07 2.21 -7.15
C CYS A 65 -12.42 1.53 -7.47
N ARG A 66 -13.07 1.92 -8.58
CA ARG A 66 -14.35 1.34 -9.02
C ARG A 66 -14.24 -0.14 -9.34
N SER A 67 -13.15 -0.56 -10.00
CA SER A 67 -12.90 -1.96 -10.31
C SER A 67 -12.61 -2.82 -9.06
N LEU A 68 -12.17 -2.21 -7.96
CA LEU A 68 -11.91 -2.91 -6.70
C LEU A 68 -13.12 -2.95 -5.76
N ARG A 69 -14.21 -2.26 -6.09
CA ARG A 69 -15.36 -2.07 -5.21
C ARG A 69 -15.95 -3.39 -4.74
N ASP A 70 -16.15 -4.34 -5.64
CA ASP A 70 -16.78 -5.62 -5.30
C ASP A 70 -15.85 -6.49 -4.44
N ALA A 71 -14.55 -6.49 -4.74
CA ALA A 71 -13.55 -7.18 -3.94
C ALA A 71 -13.46 -6.58 -2.52
N VAL A 72 -13.42 -5.24 -2.43
CA VAL A 72 -13.41 -4.52 -1.15
C VAL A 72 -14.69 -4.77 -0.37
N ALA A 73 -15.86 -4.76 -1.00
CA ALA A 73 -17.13 -5.04 -0.35
C ALA A 73 -17.19 -6.47 0.21
N SER A 74 -16.71 -7.45 -0.57
CA SER A 74 -16.59 -8.84 -0.11
C SER A 74 -15.64 -8.98 1.08
N LEU A 75 -14.47 -8.32 1.01
CA LEU A 75 -13.50 -8.32 2.11
C LEU A 75 -14.02 -7.62 3.35
N ALA A 76 -14.68 -6.47 3.22
CA ALA A 76 -15.27 -5.75 4.35
C ALA A 76 -16.39 -6.55 5.01
N GLY A 77 -17.18 -7.32 4.24
CA GLY A 77 -18.19 -8.23 4.77
C GLY A 77 -17.59 -9.44 5.51
N ARG A 78 -16.44 -9.94 5.05
CA ARG A 78 -15.75 -11.09 5.67
C ARG A 78 -14.87 -10.69 6.86
N TYR A 79 -14.31 -9.49 6.83
CA TYR A 79 -13.30 -9.00 7.77
C TYR A 79 -13.75 -7.66 8.37
N PRO A 80 -14.38 -7.66 9.57
CA PRO A 80 -14.89 -6.44 10.21
C PRO A 80 -13.78 -5.49 10.69
N ASN A 81 -12.51 -5.90 10.54
CA ASN A 81 -11.34 -5.08 10.82
C ASN A 81 -10.83 -4.30 9.59
N MET A 82 -11.54 -4.36 8.46
CA MET A 82 -11.29 -3.50 7.31
C MET A 82 -12.03 -2.16 7.48
N ILE A 83 -11.32 -1.05 7.30
CA ILE A 83 -11.88 0.30 7.39
C ILE A 83 -11.71 0.99 6.05
N LEU A 84 -12.81 1.51 5.52
CA LEU A 84 -12.79 2.32 4.31
C LEU A 84 -12.61 3.79 4.69
N VAL A 85 -11.54 4.40 4.17
CA VAL A 85 -11.19 5.80 4.40
C VAL A 85 -11.30 6.56 3.10
N ASP A 86 -12.28 7.46 3.04
CA ASP A 86 -12.43 8.39 1.92
C ASP A 86 -11.44 9.54 2.07
N VAL A 87 -10.45 9.60 1.17
CA VAL A 87 -9.41 10.64 1.19
C VAL A 87 -9.94 12.04 0.91
N THR A 88 -11.11 12.16 0.26
CA THR A 88 -11.76 13.45 -0.02
C THR A 88 -12.39 14.05 1.24
N ARG A 89 -12.90 13.19 2.13
CA ARG A 89 -13.46 13.60 3.42
C ARG A 89 -12.40 13.74 4.51
N GLN A 90 -11.36 12.91 4.48
CA GLN A 90 -10.32 12.86 5.50
C GLN A 90 -8.90 13.01 4.92
N PRO A 91 -8.58 14.14 4.25
CA PRO A 91 -7.27 14.34 3.61
C PRO A 91 -6.12 14.39 4.63
N GLN A 92 -6.40 14.79 5.88
CA GLN A 92 -5.40 14.83 6.95
C GLN A 92 -4.92 13.42 7.33
N LEU A 93 -5.84 12.45 7.40
CA LEU A 93 -5.50 11.05 7.70
C LEU A 93 -4.65 10.46 6.57
N ALA A 94 -5.03 10.69 5.31
CA ALA A 94 -4.25 10.27 4.15
C ALA A 94 -2.82 10.83 4.19
N ARG A 95 -2.65 12.12 4.51
CA ARG A 95 -1.33 12.77 4.66
C ARG A 95 -0.49 12.16 5.78
N ARG A 96 -1.10 11.83 6.94
CA ARG A 96 -0.39 11.17 8.06
C ARG A 96 0.21 9.82 7.64
N PHE A 97 -0.49 9.09 6.78
CA PHE A 97 -0.01 7.82 6.22
C PHE A 97 0.83 7.99 4.94
N ALA A 98 1.21 9.22 4.58
CA ALA A 98 1.93 9.57 3.35
C ALA A 98 1.25 9.03 2.08
N VAL A 99 -0.07 8.86 2.09
CA VAL A 99 -0.86 8.41 0.95
C VAL A 99 -0.91 9.54 -0.07
N THR A 100 -0.16 9.40 -1.15
CA THR A 100 -0.07 10.40 -2.24
C THR A 100 -0.87 9.98 -3.47
N VAL A 101 -1.21 8.70 -3.57
CA VAL A 101 -1.98 8.10 -4.67
C VAL A 101 -3.01 7.16 -4.07
N VAL A 102 -4.12 6.96 -4.76
CA VAL A 102 -5.16 5.98 -4.40
C VAL A 102 -5.39 5.04 -5.59
N PRO A 103 -5.78 3.77 -5.37
CA PRO A 103 -6.09 3.11 -4.08
C PRO A 103 -4.85 2.72 -3.27
N VAL A 104 -4.94 2.73 -1.93
CA VAL A 104 -3.90 2.24 -1.01
C VAL A 104 -4.48 1.41 0.13
N PHE A 105 -3.82 0.31 0.48
CA PHE A 105 -4.17 -0.56 1.60
C PHE A 105 -3.03 -0.56 2.62
N VAL A 106 -3.35 -0.33 3.89
CA VAL A 106 -2.39 -0.30 5.00
C VAL A 106 -2.80 -1.31 6.06
N LEU A 107 -1.96 -2.31 6.30
CA LEU A 107 -2.12 -3.25 7.41
C LEU A 107 -1.41 -2.72 8.65
N ILE A 108 -2.19 -2.58 9.71
CA ILE A 108 -1.74 -2.18 11.04
C ILE A 108 -1.90 -3.38 11.96
N LYS A 109 -0.84 -3.79 12.63
CA LYS A 109 -0.86 -4.87 13.63
C LYS A 109 -0.18 -4.37 14.91
N LYS A 110 -0.88 -4.46 16.04
CA LYS A 110 -0.42 -3.99 17.36
C LYS A 110 0.09 -2.53 17.33
N GLY A 111 -0.62 -1.66 16.62
CA GLY A 111 -0.24 -0.24 16.48
C GLY A 111 0.95 0.04 15.56
N MET A 112 1.46 -0.95 14.84
CA MET A 112 2.56 -0.79 13.88
C MET A 112 2.08 -1.01 12.44
N VAL A 113 2.58 -0.20 11.50
CA VAL A 113 2.34 -0.42 10.07
C VAL A 113 3.21 -1.56 9.59
N CYS A 114 2.60 -2.72 9.36
CA CYS A 114 3.30 -3.93 8.94
C CYS A 114 3.45 -4.04 7.43
N LYS A 115 2.46 -3.58 6.66
CA LYS A 115 2.45 -3.74 5.21
C LYS A 115 1.64 -2.64 4.55
N VAL A 116 2.15 -2.11 3.44
CA VAL A 116 1.46 -1.11 2.63
C VAL A 116 1.41 -1.61 1.19
N LEU A 117 0.21 -1.68 0.62
CA LEU A 117 0.00 -2.01 -0.79
C LEU A 117 -0.56 -0.78 -1.50
N VAL A 118 0.10 -0.38 -2.58
CA VAL A 118 -0.28 0.79 -3.38
C VAL A 118 -0.78 0.33 -4.75
N GLY A 119 -1.84 0.97 -5.24
CA GLY A 119 -2.40 0.72 -6.56
C GLY A 119 -3.31 -0.51 -6.62
N GLN A 120 -3.65 -0.92 -7.85
CA GLN A 120 -4.49 -2.07 -8.10
C GLN A 120 -3.77 -3.36 -7.67
N GLN A 121 -4.42 -4.15 -6.82
CA GLN A 121 -3.89 -5.42 -6.32
C GLN A 121 -4.77 -6.57 -6.79
N ALA A 122 -4.15 -7.73 -7.04
CA ALA A 122 -4.88 -8.96 -7.26
C ALA A 122 -5.68 -9.36 -5.99
N PRO A 123 -6.86 -9.97 -6.13
CA PRO A 123 -7.70 -10.35 -4.98
C PRO A 123 -6.96 -11.18 -3.92
N GLY A 124 -6.20 -12.20 -4.35
CA GLY A 124 -5.42 -13.03 -3.43
C GLY A 124 -4.31 -12.27 -2.68
N ARG A 125 -3.80 -11.17 -3.25
CA ARG A 125 -2.81 -10.32 -2.57
C ARG A 125 -3.45 -9.42 -1.52
N LEU A 126 -4.70 -8.99 -1.73
CA LEU A 126 -5.50 -8.29 -0.72
C LEU A 126 -5.86 -9.21 0.45
N GLU A 127 -6.29 -10.44 0.15
CA GLU A 127 -6.60 -11.44 1.17
C GLU A 127 -5.39 -11.75 2.07
N SER A 128 -4.17 -11.73 1.51
CA SER A 128 -2.95 -11.93 2.30
C SER A 128 -2.78 -10.91 3.44
N LEU A 129 -3.41 -9.73 3.38
CA LEU A 129 -3.36 -8.75 4.47
C LEU A 129 -4.13 -9.20 5.71
N PHE A 130 -5.12 -10.08 5.54
CA PHE A 130 -6.00 -10.51 6.62
C PHE A 130 -5.58 -11.83 7.26
N VAL A 131 -4.75 -12.62 6.58
CA VAL A 131 -4.38 -13.99 6.98
C VAL A 131 -3.04 -14.08 7.75
N ILE A 132 -2.28 -12.97 7.87
CA ILE A 132 -0.93 -12.91 8.51
C ILE A 132 -0.96 -12.56 10.01
#